data_AF-A0A081A3U6-F1
#
_entry.id   AF-A0A081A3U6-F1
#
_cell.length_a   1.000
_cell.length_b   1.000
_cell.length_c   1.000
_cell.angle_alpha   90.00
_cell.angle_beta   90.00
_cell.angle_gamma   90.00
#
_symmetry.space_group_name_H-M   'P 1'
#
loop_
_entity.id
_entity.type
_entity.pdbx_description
1 polymer ?
#
loop_
_entity_poly.entity_id
_entity_poly.type
_entity_poly.pdbx_seq_one_letter_code
_entity_poly.pdbx_strand_id
1 'polypeptide(L)' 'MEAHAGDHDGSTRVKYIKFTTNKGNFIEGGTRTDKNGTDTAKEGYQLGGFVGRSGDELDLVSAIWTSIQPVG' A
#
# COMPACT_ATOMS: atom_id res chain seq x y z
N MET A 1 2.26 4.61 -2.62
CA MET A 1 1.16 3.79 -2.09
C MET A 1 0.32 4.67 -1.21
N GLU A 2 -0.99 4.71 -1.47
CA GLU A 2 -1.98 5.32 -0.59
C GLU A 2 -2.85 4.18 -0.04
N ALA A 3 -3.14 4.19 1.26
CA ALA A 3 -3.94 3.18 1.92
C ALA A 3 -4.91 3.84 2.91
N HIS A 4 -6.14 3.36 2.95
CA HIS A 4 -7.16 3.81 3.89
C HIS A 4 -7.58 2.64 4.77
N ALA A 5 -7.81 2.91 6.04
CA ALA A 5 -8.22 1.94 7.05
C ALA A 5 -9.62 2.26 7.58
N GLY A 6 -10.33 1.24 8.04
CA GLY A 6 -11.63 1.40 8.68
C GLY A 6 -11.89 0.27 9.66
N ASP A 7 -12.76 0.52 10.63
CA ASP A 7 -13.27 -0.55 11.50
C ASP A 7 -14.27 -1.42 10.75
N HIS A 8 -14.20 -2.73 10.99
CA HIS A 8 -15.17 -3.70 10.54
C HIS A 8 -15.24 -4.82 11.58
N ASP A 9 -16.42 -4.99 12.17
CA ASP A 9 -16.69 -5.95 13.25
C ASP A 9 -15.68 -5.86 14.40
N GLY A 10 -15.32 -4.63 14.81
CA GLY A 10 -14.38 -4.38 15.89
C GLY A 10 -12.90 -4.61 15.54
N SER A 11 -12.59 -4.84 14.27
CA SER A 11 -11.23 -5.00 13.75
C SER A 11 -10.89 -3.93 12.72
N THR A 12 -9.68 -3.37 12.78
CA THR A 12 -9.20 -2.47 11.72
C THR A 12 -8.80 -3.27 10.49
N ARG A 13 -9.34 -2.89 9.33
CA ARG A 13 -9.05 -3.50 8.01
C ARG A 13 -8.65 -2.44 7.00
N VAL A 14 -7.91 -2.84 5.98
CA VAL A 14 -7.63 -2.00 4.80
C VAL A 14 -8.91 -1.92 3.98
N LYS A 15 -9.44 -0.70 3.80
CA LYS A 15 -10.68 -0.46 3.05
C LYS A 15 -10.43 0.05 1.64
N TYR A 16 -9.27 0.66 1.39
CA TYR A 16 -8.86 1.10 0.06
C TYR A 16 -7.34 1.09 -0.09
N ILE A 17 -6.88 0.83 -1.31
CA ILE A 17 -5.47 0.93 -1.68
C ILE A 17 -5.31 1.54 -3.08
N LYS A 18 -4.24 2.32 -3.26
CA LYS A 18 -3.83 2.85 -4.56
C LYS A 18 -2.31 2.81 -4.73
N PHE A 19 -1.90 2.36 -5.90
CA PHE A 19 -0.51 2.37 -6.34
C PHE A 19 -0.38 3.24 -7.58
N THR A 20 0.53 4.20 -7.52
CA THR A 20 0.84 5.11 -8.62
C THR A 20 2.28 4.88 -9.06
N THR A 21 2.49 4.76 -10.37
CA THR A 21 3.82 4.68 -10.98
C THR A 21 4.39 6.08 -11.24
N ASN A 22 5.70 6.18 -11.43
CA ASN A 22 6.35 7.44 -11.81
C ASN A 22 5.86 8.02 -13.16
N LYS A 23 5.21 7.21 -14.01
CA LYS A 23 4.59 7.64 -15.27
C LYS A 23 3.15 8.15 -15.09
N GLY A 24 2.65 8.26 -13.86
CA GLY A 24 1.30 8.73 -13.55
C GLY A 24 0.21 7.66 -13.70
N ASN A 25 0.52 6.46 -14.20
CA ASN A 25 -0.44 5.35 -14.22
C ASN A 25 -0.71 4.86 -12.80
N PHE A 26 -1.94 4.42 -12.53
CA PHE A 26 -2.30 3.88 -11.24
C PHE A 26 -3.22 2.65 -11.33
N ILE A 27 -3.22 1.88 -10.26
CA ILE A 27 -4.25 0.86 -9.96
C ILE A 27 -4.79 1.15 -8.57
N GLU A 28 -6.10 1.10 -8.40
CA GLU A 28 -6.77 1.34 -7.12
C GLU A 28 -7.95 0.39 -6.92
N GLY A 29 -8.35 0.20 -5.67
CA GLY A 29 -9.52 -0.61 -5.32
C GLY A 29 -9.98 -0.37 -3.90
N GLY A 30 -11.28 -0.60 -3.65
CA GLY A 30 -11.92 -0.44 -2.35
C GLY A 30 -12.65 0.90 -2.16
N THR A 31 -12.95 1.24 -0.91
CA THR A 31 -13.68 2.45 -0.50
C THR A 31 -12.81 3.35 0.37
N ARG A 32 -12.65 4.62 -0.04
CA ARG A 32 -11.92 5.61 0.74
C ARG A 32 -12.63 5.89 2.07
N THR A 33 -11.83 6.07 3.12
CA THR A 33 -12.27 6.50 4.46
C THR A 33 -11.46 7.73 4.89
N ASP A 34 -11.85 8.36 6.00
CA ASP A 34 -11.10 9.52 6.54
C ASP A 34 -9.78 9.14 7.23
N LYS A 35 -9.54 7.85 7.47
CA LYS A 35 -8.32 7.34 8.10
C LYS A 35 -7.38 6.80 7.02
N ASN A 36 -6.51 7.66 6.50
CA ASN A 36 -5.62 7.34 5.38
C ASN A 36 -4.15 7.68 5.64
N GLY A 37 -3.28 7.07 4.85
CA GLY A 37 -1.85 7.30 4.85
C GLY A 37 -1.25 7.10 3.46
N THR A 38 -0.14 7.79 3.18
CA THR A 38 0.61 7.66 1.93
C THR A 38 2.07 7.39 2.23
N ASP A 39 2.66 6.47 1.47
CA ASP A 39 4.09 6.17 1.48
C ASP A 39 4.65 6.17 0.04
N THR A 40 5.85 6.67 -0.15
CA THR A 40 6.45 6.86 -1.48
C THR A 40 7.89 6.37 -1.48
N ALA A 41 8.26 5.65 -2.55
CA ALA A 41 9.64 5.25 -2.76
C ALA A 41 10.57 6.46 -2.76
N LYS A 42 11.74 6.34 -2.12
CA LYS A 42 12.83 7.29 -2.31
C LYS A 42 13.33 7.23 -3.76
N GLU A 43 14.01 8.28 -4.21
CA GLU A 43 14.68 8.25 -5.51
C GLU A 43 15.63 7.04 -5.61
N GLY A 44 15.62 6.37 -6.76
CA GLY A 44 16.39 5.14 -6.97
C GLY A 44 15.76 3.87 -6.40
N TYR A 45 14.53 3.92 -5.88
CA TYR A 45 13.79 2.76 -5.39
C TYR A 45 12.49 2.53 -6.16
N GLN A 46 12.05 1.28 -6.19
CA GLN A 46 10.77 0.85 -6.77
C GLN A 46 10.01 -0.05 -5.79
N LEU A 47 8.71 -0.23 -6.03
CA LEU A 47 7.92 -1.21 -5.29
C LEU A 47 8.44 -2.61 -5.62
N GLY A 48 9.07 -3.27 -4.66
CA GLY A 48 9.61 -4.62 -4.81
C GLY A 48 8.71 -5.71 -4.24
N GLY A 49 7.72 -5.34 -3.41
CA GLY A 49 6.79 -6.29 -2.82
C GLY A 49 5.98 -5.68 -1.69
N PHE A 50 5.33 -6.54 -0.92
CA PHE A 50 4.47 -6.18 0.20
C PHE A 50 4.79 -7.02 1.42
N VAL A 51 4.60 -6.43 2.59
CA VAL A 51 4.52 -7.14 3.87
C VAL A 51 3.23 -6.75 4.56
N GLY A 52 2.57 -7.70 5.21
CA GLY A 52 1.26 -7.46 5.79
C GLY A 52 0.70 -8.62 6.58
N ARG A 53 -0.55 -8.47 6.99
CA ARG A 53 -1.35 -9.49 7.67
C ARG A 53 -2.73 -9.54 7.04
N SER A 54 -3.25 -10.75 6.88
CA SER A 54 -4.63 -11.01 6.47
C SER A 54 -5.26 -12.07 7.37
N GLY A 55 -6.58 -12.04 7.44
CA GLY A 55 -7.43 -13.13 7.91
C GLY A 55 -8.53 -13.34 6.87
N ASP A 56 -9.78 -13.08 7.26
CA ASP A 56 -10.92 -13.05 6.34
C ASP A 56 -10.85 -11.86 5.36
N GLU A 57 -10.19 -10.76 5.78
CA GLU A 57 -9.88 -9.58 4.96
C GLU A 57 -8.40 -9.18 5.11
N LEU A 58 -7.96 -8.18 4.34
CA LEU A 58 -6.65 -7.56 4.49
C LEU A 58 -6.63 -6.62 5.71
N ASP A 59 -5.78 -6.90 6.69
CA ASP A 59 -5.71 -6.11 7.93
C ASP A 59 -4.69 -5.00 7.85
N LEU A 60 -3.53 -5.34 7.31
CA LEU A 60 -2.33 -4.54 7.31
C LEU A 60 -1.57 -4.76 6.01
N VAL A 61 -1.04 -3.68 5.44
CA VAL A 61 -0.20 -3.72 4.27
C VAL A 61 0.81 -2.59 4.33
N SER A 62 2.06 -2.92 4.04
CA SER A 62 3.17 -2.00 3.87
C SER A 62 3.90 -2.32 2.56
N ALA A 63 4.39 -1.27 1.90
CA ALA A 63 5.22 -1.41 0.73
C ALA A 63 6.65 -1.80 1.13
N ILE A 64 7.25 -2.73 0.39
CA ILE A 64 8.69 -2.96 0.40
C ILE A 64 9.29 -2.17 -0.76
N TRP A 65 10.12 -1.18 -0.43
CA TRP A 65 10.85 -0.39 -1.41
C TRP A 65 12.23 -1.01 -1.64
N THR A 66 12.51 -1.39 -2.88
CA THR A 66 13.78 -2.04 -3.27
C THR A 66 14.54 -1.14 -4.21
N SER A 67 15.88 -1.10 -4.07
CA SER A 67 16.75 -0.35 -4.97
C SER A 67 16.54 -0.83 -6.41
N ILE A 68 16.52 0.10 -7.37
CA ILE A 68 16.55 -0.23 -8.81
C ILE A 68 17.96 -0.65 -9.26
N GLN A 69 18.99 -0.32 -8.47
CA GLN A 69 20.35 -0.78 -8.70
C GLN A 69 20.45 -2.25 -8.23
N PRO A 70 20.85 -3.18 -9.11
CA PRO A 70 21.07 -4.57 -8.73
C PRO A 70 22.16 -4.69 -7.67
N VAL A 71 22.03 -5.67 -6.78
CA VAL A 71 23.16 -6.09 -5.93
C VAL A 71 24.12 -6.86 -6.84
N GLY A 72 25.38 -6.39 -6.90
CA GLY A 72 26.45 -7.02 -7.67
C GLY A 72 27.08 -8.22 -6.98
#